data_AF-A0A150RKI2-F1
#
_entry.id   AF-A0A150RKI2-F1
#
_cell.length_a   1.000
_cell.length_b   1.000
_cell.length_c   1.000
_cell.angle_alpha   90.00
_cell.angle_beta   90.00
_cell.angle_gamma   90.00
#
_symmetry.space_group_name_H-M   'P 1'
#
loop_
_entity.id
_entity.type
_entity.pdbx_description
1 polymer ?
#
loop_
_entity_poly.entity_id
_entity_poly.type
_entity_poly.pdbx_seq_one_letter_code
_entity_poly.pdbx_strand_id
1 'polypeptide(L)'
;TEESFGWAGGYCSSLCDEDLLPCEEGSECLPQGSYSLCLKSCASADDCGGVAQACVDVDGAGWQMCVGGCNADEQCQGSCDDDSGFCVAKGETCDNGKDDDGDALQDCEELDCSAQRACSDRITAACTGATDVSEGGTFSGTTEDGSDAFGAICSDIFGTYPAGSGLKEKVFQFVAPAKGVVRFGAYSDDPEGLFDWYVRTSCDDAATLLGCLQAFAPGDPLVELPVEAGESYFIYIEALSEADASYELDVTFVEQICGDGEIVGTEECDDGNTVDDDACKNTCVVNAELLCADAVVLTEPEVTGDSSDGTQGFTGSCGGAGGEVVYRYTPSASGDVTITATPDVGTDIVLYARTECADRDSELACADDPIDAEFPESITVAVTADTPIDIFVDSYGPGDVGPFTLTIAPAE
;
A
#
# COMPACT_ATOMS: atom_id res chain seq x y z
N THR A 1 15.91 18.95 -19.39
CA THR A 1 16.64 20.19 -19.79
C THR A 1 15.74 21.38 -19.54
N GLU A 2 16.19 22.62 -19.74
CA GLU A 2 15.32 23.81 -19.61
C GLU A 2 14.01 23.70 -20.42
N GLU A 3 14.03 22.98 -21.55
CA GLU A 3 12.84 22.68 -22.35
C GLU A 3 11.86 21.68 -21.71
N SER A 4 12.27 20.94 -20.66
CA SER A 4 11.50 19.83 -20.09
C SER A 4 10.86 20.11 -18.73
N PHE A 5 11.40 21.06 -17.96
CA PHE A 5 11.05 21.23 -16.54
C PHE A 5 10.48 22.61 -16.17
N GLY A 6 10.31 23.55 -17.12
CA GLY A 6 9.49 24.76 -16.92
C GLY A 6 10.03 25.86 -15.99
N TRP A 7 11.16 25.68 -15.31
CA TRP A 7 11.71 26.68 -14.38
C TRP A 7 12.11 28.01 -15.06
N ALA A 8 11.92 29.13 -14.35
CA ALA A 8 12.40 30.44 -14.78
C ALA A 8 13.91 30.37 -15.08
N GLY A 9 14.30 30.69 -16.31
CA GLY A 9 15.51 30.16 -16.96
C GLY A 9 16.82 30.18 -16.16
N GLY A 10 17.64 29.15 -16.39
CA GLY A 10 19.10 29.29 -16.33
C GLY A 10 19.93 28.33 -15.49
N TYR A 11 19.39 27.48 -14.61
CA TYR A 11 20.25 26.89 -13.56
C TYR A 11 20.15 25.38 -13.26
N CYS A 12 19.27 24.63 -13.93
CA CYS A 12 19.49 23.18 -14.05
C CYS A 12 20.56 22.95 -15.12
N SER A 13 21.83 22.89 -14.72
CA SER A 13 22.93 22.77 -15.69
C SER A 13 22.98 21.40 -16.36
N SER A 14 22.67 20.33 -15.61
CA SER A 14 22.65 18.94 -16.08
C SER A 14 22.06 17.98 -15.04
N LEU A 15 21.82 16.73 -15.45
CA LEU A 15 21.74 15.61 -14.50
C LEU A 15 23.09 15.43 -13.79
N CYS A 16 23.08 14.78 -12.64
CA CYS A 16 24.29 14.45 -11.89
C CYS A 16 24.19 13.12 -11.16
N ASP A 17 25.35 12.67 -10.71
CA ASP A 17 25.55 11.55 -9.80
C ASP A 17 26.82 11.88 -9.00
N GLU A 18 26.77 11.79 -7.68
CA GLU A 18 27.88 12.27 -6.81
C GLU A 18 29.21 11.57 -7.11
N ASP A 19 29.16 10.32 -7.57
CA ASP A 19 30.36 9.50 -7.82
C ASP A 19 30.73 9.44 -9.31
N LEU A 20 29.75 9.47 -10.21
CA LEU A 20 29.95 9.19 -11.64
C LEU A 20 29.85 10.43 -12.52
N LEU A 21 29.09 11.43 -12.10
CA LEU A 21 28.80 12.62 -12.91
C LEU A 21 28.71 13.86 -12.01
N PRO A 22 29.84 14.33 -11.46
CA PRO A 22 29.86 15.44 -10.52
C PRO A 22 29.47 16.76 -11.20
N CYS A 23 28.89 17.64 -10.41
CA CYS A 23 28.48 18.96 -10.87
C CYS A 23 29.65 19.89 -11.17
N GLU A 24 29.37 20.92 -11.99
CA GLU A 24 30.33 22.00 -12.22
C GLU A 24 30.58 22.81 -10.95
N GLU A 25 31.74 23.47 -10.88
CA GLU A 25 32.17 24.24 -9.72
C GLU A 25 31.15 25.35 -9.37
N GLY A 26 30.65 25.33 -8.14
CA GLY A 26 29.60 26.24 -7.66
C GLY A 26 28.19 25.63 -7.65
N SER A 27 28.03 24.39 -8.12
CA SER A 27 26.78 23.64 -8.05
C SER A 27 26.92 22.37 -7.20
N GLU A 28 25.83 21.96 -6.56
CA GLU A 28 25.72 20.71 -5.81
C GLU A 28 24.71 19.78 -6.47
N CYS A 29 24.88 18.47 -6.25
CA CYS A 29 24.04 17.44 -6.83
C CYS A 29 22.88 17.15 -5.87
N LEU A 30 21.67 17.57 -6.25
CA LEU A 30 20.48 17.38 -5.42
C LEU A 30 19.72 16.11 -5.86
N PRO A 31 19.57 15.10 -4.99
CA PRO A 31 18.76 13.93 -5.30
C PRO A 31 17.27 14.24 -5.29
N GLN A 32 16.56 13.77 -6.31
CA GLN A 32 15.11 13.90 -6.53
C GLN A 32 14.49 12.50 -6.69
N GLY A 33 14.80 11.63 -5.74
CA GLY A 33 14.38 10.23 -5.74
C GLY A 33 15.06 9.40 -6.83
N SER A 34 14.52 9.40 -8.05
CA SER A 34 14.97 8.53 -9.16
C SER A 34 16.03 9.15 -10.08
N TYR A 35 16.32 10.45 -9.90
CA TYR A 35 17.35 11.19 -10.63
C TYR A 35 17.94 12.27 -9.73
N SER A 36 19.11 12.81 -10.09
CA SER A 36 19.71 13.95 -9.40
C SER A 36 20.03 15.09 -10.36
N LEU A 37 19.95 16.32 -9.87
CA LEU A 37 20.14 17.54 -10.66
C LEU A 37 21.28 18.38 -10.11
N CYS A 38 22.11 18.94 -10.99
CA CYS A 38 23.06 19.97 -10.60
C CYS A 38 22.34 21.31 -10.44
N LEU A 39 22.39 21.85 -9.22
CA LEU A 39 21.82 23.15 -8.88
C LEU A 39 22.90 24.05 -8.30
N LYS A 40 22.87 25.33 -8.67
CA LYS A 40 23.86 26.31 -8.21
C LYS A 40 23.63 26.66 -6.74
N SER A 41 24.66 26.47 -5.92
CA SER A 41 24.67 26.87 -4.52
C SER A 41 24.76 28.39 -4.37
N CYS A 42 24.24 28.92 -3.26
CA CYS A 42 24.33 30.34 -2.93
C CYS A 42 24.48 30.58 -1.43
N ALA A 43 25.02 31.74 -1.06
CA ALA A 43 24.97 32.23 0.32
C ALA A 43 23.97 33.38 0.48
N SER A 44 23.61 34.02 -0.63
CA SER A 44 22.68 35.13 -0.72
C SER A 44 22.13 35.24 -2.14
N ALA A 45 21.03 35.99 -2.31
CA ALA A 45 20.41 36.20 -3.62
C ALA A 45 21.37 36.85 -4.65
N ASP A 46 22.36 37.62 -4.20
CA ASP A 46 23.36 38.24 -5.07
C ASP A 46 24.27 37.21 -5.76
N ASP A 47 24.44 36.02 -5.17
CA ASP A 47 25.25 34.94 -5.73
C ASP A 47 24.58 34.28 -6.95
N CYS A 48 23.26 34.43 -7.06
CA CYS A 48 22.46 33.80 -8.10
C CYS A 48 22.62 34.49 -9.45
N GLY A 49 22.72 35.83 -9.47
CA GLY A 49 23.17 36.59 -10.65
C GLY A 49 22.15 36.72 -11.79
N GLY A 50 20.98 36.09 -11.70
CA GLY A 50 19.84 36.29 -12.60
C GLY A 50 18.82 37.31 -12.06
N VAL A 51 18.00 37.84 -12.96
CA VAL A 51 16.86 38.70 -12.59
C VAL A 51 15.81 37.87 -11.85
N ALA A 52 15.31 38.40 -10.73
CA ALA A 52 14.27 37.79 -9.88
C ALA A 52 14.63 36.43 -9.24
N GLN A 53 15.91 36.14 -9.03
CA GLN A 53 16.34 34.90 -8.39
C GLN A 53 16.44 35.02 -6.87
N ALA A 54 16.09 33.95 -6.18
CA ALA A 54 16.19 33.85 -4.73
C ALA A 54 17.18 32.75 -4.33
N CYS A 55 17.84 32.96 -3.19
CA CYS A 55 18.62 31.94 -2.53
C CYS A 55 17.72 31.28 -1.47
N VAL A 56 17.32 30.03 -1.71
CA VAL A 56 16.30 29.31 -0.93
C VAL A 56 16.90 28.06 -0.31
N ASP A 57 16.47 27.74 0.91
CA ASP A 57 16.76 26.45 1.55
C ASP A 57 15.83 25.39 0.94
N VAL A 58 16.37 24.48 0.13
CA VAL A 58 15.56 23.55 -0.67
C VAL A 58 15.25 22.23 0.04
N ASP A 59 15.97 21.91 1.11
CA ASP A 59 15.82 20.65 1.85
C ASP A 59 15.54 20.85 3.35
N GLY A 60 15.52 22.10 3.81
CA GLY A 60 15.30 22.44 5.22
C GLY A 60 16.46 22.05 6.14
N ALA A 61 17.55 21.49 5.60
CA ALA A 61 18.78 21.14 6.29
C ALA A 61 19.87 22.20 6.08
N GLY A 62 19.55 23.32 5.42
CA GLY A 62 20.44 24.44 5.17
C GLY A 62 21.08 24.44 3.79
N TRP A 63 20.59 23.64 2.85
CA TRP A 63 21.08 23.63 1.47
C TRP A 63 20.53 24.84 0.72
N GLN A 64 21.33 25.89 0.69
CA GLN A 64 21.01 27.16 0.04
C GLN A 64 21.29 27.08 -1.46
N MET A 65 20.24 27.09 -2.27
CA MET A 65 20.33 26.97 -3.72
C MET A 65 19.63 28.14 -4.43
N CYS A 66 20.17 28.50 -5.59
CA CYS A 66 19.58 29.52 -6.44
C CYS A 66 18.37 28.95 -7.16
N VAL A 67 17.19 29.43 -6.78
CA VAL A 67 15.93 29.09 -7.43
C VAL A 67 15.51 30.24 -8.35
N GLY A 68 15.13 29.89 -9.57
CA GLY A 68 14.65 30.84 -10.56
C GLY A 68 13.26 31.36 -10.18
N GLY A 69 13.16 32.67 -9.92
CA GLY A 69 11.90 33.38 -9.84
C GLY A 69 11.66 34.26 -11.06
N CYS A 70 10.66 35.12 -10.99
CA CYS A 70 10.25 36.03 -12.04
C CYS A 70 9.80 37.37 -11.44
N ASN A 71 9.80 38.42 -12.26
CA ASN A 71 9.18 39.70 -11.95
C ASN A 71 8.42 40.28 -13.15
N ALA A 72 8.22 39.46 -14.18
CA ALA A 72 7.45 39.74 -15.37
C ALA A 72 7.12 38.44 -16.11
N ASP A 73 5.93 38.35 -16.69
CA ASP A 73 5.43 37.16 -17.41
C ASP A 73 6.36 36.71 -18.54
N GLU A 74 7.08 37.63 -19.19
CA GLU A 74 7.98 37.29 -20.31
C GLU A 74 9.18 36.42 -19.91
N GLN A 75 9.40 36.22 -18.60
CA GLN A 75 10.44 35.35 -18.05
C GLN A 75 9.95 33.90 -17.84
N CYS A 76 8.65 33.65 -18.00
CA CYS A 76 8.00 32.39 -17.72
C CYS A 76 7.50 31.74 -19.02
N GLN A 77 7.40 30.41 -19.03
CA GLN A 77 6.61 29.74 -20.07
C GLN A 77 5.09 29.96 -19.86
N GLY A 78 4.69 30.29 -18.63
CA GLY A 78 3.36 30.79 -18.23
C GLY A 78 3.35 32.25 -17.78
N SER A 79 2.81 32.52 -16.60
CA SER A 79 2.79 33.86 -15.98
C SER A 79 3.76 33.95 -14.82
N CYS A 80 4.13 35.19 -14.49
CA CYS A 80 4.86 35.49 -13.29
C CYS A 80 3.88 35.86 -12.19
N ASP A 81 3.92 35.13 -11.08
CA ASP A 81 3.10 35.44 -9.93
C ASP A 81 3.65 36.67 -9.19
N ASP A 82 2.86 37.73 -9.09
CA ASP A 82 3.28 39.03 -8.53
C ASP A 82 3.52 38.97 -7.00
N ASP A 83 2.97 37.97 -6.30
CA ASP A 83 3.04 37.85 -4.83
C ASP A 83 4.20 36.97 -4.35
N SER A 84 4.49 35.87 -5.06
CA SER A 84 5.55 34.91 -4.77
C SER A 84 6.82 35.16 -5.59
N GLY A 85 6.69 35.80 -6.76
CA GLY A 85 7.79 36.04 -7.67
C GLY A 85 8.33 34.77 -8.31
N PHE A 86 7.49 33.74 -8.54
CA PHE A 86 7.86 32.51 -9.24
C PHE A 86 7.03 32.32 -10.52
N CYS A 87 7.64 31.65 -11.51
CA CYS A 87 6.95 31.31 -12.73
C CYS A 87 5.95 30.18 -12.47
N VAL A 88 4.68 30.45 -12.77
CA VAL A 88 3.64 29.41 -12.83
C VAL A 88 3.49 28.92 -14.27
N ALA A 89 2.94 27.72 -14.42
CA ALA A 89 2.59 27.18 -15.73
C ALA A 89 1.56 28.11 -16.41
N LYS A 90 1.42 27.96 -17.73
CA LYS A 90 0.62 28.89 -18.52
C LYS A 90 -0.87 28.62 -18.35
N GLY A 91 -1.54 29.37 -17.49
CA GLY A 91 -3.00 29.35 -17.42
C GLY A 91 -3.55 29.70 -16.04
N GLU A 92 -2.90 29.22 -14.98
CA GLU A 92 -3.51 29.09 -13.66
C GLU A 92 -3.51 30.36 -12.81
N THR A 93 -4.72 30.74 -12.37
CA THR A 93 -4.94 31.73 -11.31
C THR A 93 -5.52 31.01 -10.10
N CYS A 94 -4.68 30.70 -9.12
CA CYS A 94 -4.98 29.81 -7.97
C CYS A 94 -5.97 30.35 -6.91
N ASP A 95 -6.75 31.38 -7.24
CA ASP A 95 -7.75 31.99 -6.36
C ASP A 95 -9.02 32.45 -7.09
N ASN A 96 -9.20 32.02 -8.35
CA ASN A 96 -10.21 32.60 -9.24
C ASN A 96 -11.48 31.75 -9.38
N GLY A 97 -11.49 30.55 -8.80
CA GLY A 97 -12.64 29.68 -8.86
C GLY A 97 -12.71 28.84 -10.13
N LYS A 98 -11.60 28.55 -10.84
CA LYS A 98 -11.61 27.86 -12.13
C LYS A 98 -10.43 26.92 -12.35
N ASP A 99 -10.73 25.82 -13.03
CA ASP A 99 -9.79 25.00 -13.79
C ASP A 99 -9.27 25.79 -15.01
N ASP A 100 -8.07 26.34 -14.87
CA ASP A 100 -7.46 27.24 -15.84
C ASP A 100 -6.52 26.52 -16.84
N ASP A 101 -6.07 25.29 -16.53
CA ASP A 101 -5.17 24.48 -17.37
C ASP A 101 -5.86 23.27 -18.03
N GLY A 102 -7.07 22.92 -17.58
CA GLY A 102 -7.95 21.93 -18.16
C GLY A 102 -7.72 20.50 -17.63
N ASP A 103 -7.06 20.34 -16.49
CA ASP A 103 -6.85 19.04 -15.83
C ASP A 103 -8.02 18.62 -14.92
N ALA A 104 -8.99 19.54 -14.76
CA ALA A 104 -10.22 19.41 -14.00
C ALA A 104 -10.07 19.45 -12.48
N LEU A 105 -8.98 20.04 -11.98
CA LEU A 105 -8.85 20.54 -10.62
C LEU A 105 -8.97 22.09 -10.63
N GLN A 106 -9.36 22.68 -9.50
CA GLN A 106 -9.42 24.13 -9.34
C GLN A 106 -8.67 24.66 -8.09
N ASP A 107 -7.98 25.79 -8.29
CA ASP A 107 -7.32 26.61 -7.27
C ASP A 107 -6.40 25.78 -6.37
N CYS A 108 -6.78 25.46 -5.14
CA CYS A 108 -5.91 24.82 -4.16
C CYS A 108 -5.80 23.30 -4.30
N GLU A 109 -6.67 22.72 -5.12
CA GLU A 109 -6.74 21.30 -5.39
C GLU A 109 -5.60 20.88 -6.33
N GLU A 110 -5.06 21.83 -7.10
CA GLU A 110 -3.93 21.66 -7.99
C GLU A 110 -2.65 21.58 -7.19
N LEU A 111 -1.83 20.59 -7.53
CA LEU A 111 -0.52 20.41 -6.92
C LEU A 111 0.35 21.67 -7.06
N ASP A 112 0.25 22.36 -8.20
CA ASP A 112 1.07 23.53 -8.53
C ASP A 112 0.62 24.81 -7.79
N CYS A 113 -0.62 24.85 -7.30
CA CYS A 113 -1.19 25.94 -6.52
C CYS A 113 -1.19 25.66 -5.00
N SER A 114 -1.14 24.39 -4.59
CA SER A 114 -1.16 23.95 -3.18
C SER A 114 -0.04 24.56 -2.31
N ALA A 115 1.11 24.86 -2.93
CA ALA A 115 2.27 25.49 -2.27
C ALA A 115 2.10 27.01 -2.03
N GLN A 116 1.03 27.63 -2.53
CA GLN A 116 0.79 29.06 -2.39
C GLN A 116 0.22 29.41 -1.01
N ARG A 117 0.54 30.61 -0.52
CA ARG A 117 0.13 31.06 0.82
C ARG A 117 -1.39 31.08 1.03
N ALA A 118 -2.15 31.41 -0.02
CA ALA A 118 -3.61 31.44 0.02
C ALA A 118 -4.21 30.04 0.23
N CYS A 119 -3.55 29.00 -0.31
CA CYS A 119 -3.93 27.61 -0.16
C CYS A 119 -3.36 27.00 1.12
N SER A 120 -2.11 27.29 1.46
CA SER A 120 -1.44 26.73 2.63
C SER A 120 -2.17 27.06 3.94
N ASP A 121 -2.73 28.28 4.07
CA ASP A 121 -3.49 28.67 5.27
C ASP A 121 -4.83 27.90 5.37
N ARG A 122 -5.50 27.66 4.24
CA ARG A 122 -6.77 26.89 4.16
C ARG A 122 -6.53 25.40 4.41
N ILE A 123 -5.52 24.83 3.74
CA ILE A 123 -5.05 23.45 3.93
C ILE A 123 -4.67 23.23 5.39
N THR A 124 -3.85 24.11 5.96
CA THR A 124 -3.44 24.02 7.39
C THR A 124 -4.65 24.06 8.31
N ALA A 125 -5.62 24.95 8.04
CA ALA A 125 -6.84 25.07 8.84
C ALA A 125 -7.69 23.79 8.75
N ALA A 126 -7.85 23.23 7.55
CA ALA A 126 -8.61 22.00 7.35
C ALA A 126 -7.91 20.78 7.96
N CYS A 127 -6.60 20.64 7.81
CA CYS A 127 -5.82 19.57 8.44
C CYS A 127 -5.82 19.66 9.97
N THR A 128 -5.70 20.87 10.54
CA THR A 128 -5.79 21.07 11.99
C THR A 128 -7.21 20.86 12.51
N GLY A 129 -8.21 21.13 11.67
CA GLY A 129 -9.63 20.93 11.95
C GLY A 129 -10.15 19.54 11.60
N ALA A 130 -9.28 18.64 11.13
CA ALA A 130 -9.68 17.29 10.75
C ALA A 130 -10.33 16.58 11.93
N THR A 131 -11.43 15.89 11.67
CA THR A 131 -12.16 15.17 12.72
C THR A 131 -11.37 13.92 13.10
N ASP A 132 -10.91 13.85 14.35
CA ASP A 132 -10.22 12.67 14.88
C ASP A 132 -11.21 11.50 15.01
N VAL A 133 -10.93 10.42 14.27
CA VAL A 133 -11.72 9.18 14.24
C VAL A 133 -10.95 7.99 14.83
N SER A 134 -9.84 8.24 15.54
CA SER A 134 -8.93 7.20 16.06
C SER A 134 -9.55 6.29 17.12
N GLU A 135 -10.60 6.73 17.81
CA GLU A 135 -11.36 5.89 18.74
C GLU A 135 -12.30 4.89 18.03
N GLY A 136 -12.45 5.01 16.71
CA GLY A 136 -13.40 4.24 15.92
C GLY A 136 -14.86 4.63 16.17
N GLY A 137 -15.77 4.03 15.40
CA GLY A 137 -17.20 4.27 15.45
C GLY A 137 -17.78 4.77 14.13
N THR A 138 -19.01 5.25 14.21
CA THR A 138 -19.79 5.75 13.07
C THR A 138 -19.92 7.26 13.15
N PHE A 139 -19.50 7.96 12.10
CA PHE A 139 -19.46 9.41 12.01
C PHE A 139 -20.35 9.88 10.86
N SER A 140 -21.51 10.45 11.19
CA SER A 140 -22.45 10.94 10.18
C SER A 140 -22.43 12.47 10.10
N GLY A 141 -22.64 13.02 8.91
CA GLY A 141 -22.66 14.46 8.71
C GLY A 141 -22.95 14.87 7.26
N THR A 142 -22.66 16.13 6.95
CA THR A 142 -22.73 16.66 5.59
C THR A 142 -21.44 17.41 5.24
N THR A 143 -21.18 17.59 3.94
CA THR A 143 -20.07 18.42 3.47
C THR A 143 -20.34 19.93 3.56
N GLU A 144 -21.49 20.36 4.10
CA GLU A 144 -21.91 21.78 4.13
C GLU A 144 -20.88 22.72 4.77
N ASP A 145 -20.28 22.29 5.88
CA ASP A 145 -19.23 23.03 6.60
C ASP A 145 -17.81 22.53 6.24
N GLY A 146 -17.65 21.99 5.04
CA GLY A 146 -16.38 21.48 4.51
C GLY A 146 -15.42 22.58 4.05
N SER A 147 -14.18 22.18 3.72
CA SER A 147 -13.29 23.03 2.91
C SER A 147 -13.64 22.86 1.42
N ASP A 148 -12.79 23.39 0.55
CA ASP A 148 -12.81 23.30 -0.93
C ASP A 148 -11.36 23.44 -1.42
N ALA A 149 -10.46 22.76 -0.70
CA ALA A 149 -9.01 22.97 -0.75
C ALA A 149 -8.23 21.69 -1.09
N PHE A 150 -8.91 20.55 -1.19
CA PHE A 150 -8.30 19.28 -1.54
C PHE A 150 -9.06 18.65 -2.70
N GLY A 151 -8.33 18.19 -3.72
CA GLY A 151 -8.87 17.34 -4.77
C GLY A 151 -7.91 16.18 -5.01
N ALA A 152 -8.40 15.11 -5.62
CA ALA A 152 -7.56 13.98 -6.01
C ALA A 152 -7.85 13.56 -7.45
N ILE A 153 -6.80 13.29 -8.23
CA ILE A 153 -6.95 12.61 -9.51
C ILE A 153 -7.04 11.11 -9.23
N CYS A 154 -8.23 10.59 -9.39
CA CYS A 154 -8.56 9.19 -9.18
C CYS A 154 -8.50 8.44 -10.51
N SER A 155 -8.41 7.11 -10.42
CA SER A 155 -8.39 6.25 -11.60
C SER A 155 -9.24 5.01 -11.39
N ASP A 156 -10.05 4.68 -12.39
CA ASP A 156 -10.81 3.45 -12.46
C ASP A 156 -10.53 2.69 -13.76
N ILE A 157 -11.33 1.67 -14.07
CA ILE A 157 -11.19 0.88 -15.30
C ILE A 157 -11.55 1.66 -16.58
N PHE A 158 -12.15 2.84 -16.47
CA PHE A 158 -12.59 3.70 -17.57
C PHE A 158 -11.66 4.90 -17.79
N GLY A 159 -10.78 5.22 -16.85
CA GLY A 159 -9.73 6.22 -17.01
C GLY A 159 -9.45 6.96 -15.71
N THR A 160 -8.82 8.12 -15.84
CA THR A 160 -8.60 9.07 -14.75
C THR A 160 -9.73 10.09 -14.69
N TYR A 161 -10.12 10.49 -13.48
CA TYR A 161 -11.12 11.51 -13.23
C TYR A 161 -10.82 12.25 -11.92
N PRO A 162 -11.18 13.53 -11.80
CA PRO A 162 -11.05 14.26 -10.54
C PRO A 162 -12.16 13.83 -9.56
N ALA A 163 -11.77 13.47 -8.33
CA ALA A 163 -12.69 13.37 -7.21
C ALA A 163 -12.73 14.72 -6.50
N GLY A 164 -13.83 15.45 -6.71
CA GLY A 164 -14.02 16.81 -6.22
C GLY A 164 -13.16 17.81 -6.96
N SER A 165 -13.81 18.76 -7.63
CA SER A 165 -13.11 19.97 -7.99
C SER A 165 -13.99 21.21 -7.80
N GLY A 166 -13.51 22.14 -6.99
CA GLY A 166 -14.24 23.31 -6.52
C GLY A 166 -15.46 22.95 -5.66
N LEU A 167 -15.49 21.73 -5.10
CA LEU A 167 -16.58 21.20 -4.29
C LEU A 167 -16.16 21.09 -2.83
N LYS A 168 -17.13 20.79 -1.96
CA LYS A 168 -16.85 20.77 -0.53
C LYS A 168 -16.46 19.40 -0.03
N GLU A 169 -15.42 19.39 0.80
CA GLU A 169 -14.90 18.18 1.45
C GLU A 169 -14.90 18.20 2.97
N LYS A 170 -15.05 17.00 3.54
CA LYS A 170 -14.78 16.74 4.95
C LYS A 170 -13.50 15.94 5.12
N VAL A 171 -12.63 16.45 6.00
CA VAL A 171 -11.36 15.82 6.35
C VAL A 171 -11.47 15.14 7.72
N PHE A 172 -11.05 13.88 7.76
CA PHE A 172 -10.93 13.08 8.98
C PHE A 172 -9.48 12.67 9.16
N GLN A 173 -9.07 12.49 10.42
CA GLN A 173 -7.76 11.96 10.77
C GLN A 173 -7.94 10.68 11.59
N PHE A 174 -7.29 9.62 11.15
CA PHE A 174 -7.10 8.41 11.93
C PHE A 174 -5.63 8.29 12.31
N VAL A 175 -5.34 8.09 13.59
CA VAL A 175 -4.01 7.76 14.11
C VAL A 175 -4.06 6.35 14.68
N ALA A 176 -3.28 5.45 14.11
CA ALA A 176 -3.24 4.06 14.53
C ALA A 176 -2.77 3.95 16.00
N PRO A 177 -3.60 3.42 16.92
CA PRO A 177 -3.23 3.35 18.33
C PRO A 177 -2.19 2.26 18.61
N ALA A 178 -2.12 1.25 17.75
CA ALA A 178 -1.21 0.11 17.81
C ALA A 178 -1.00 -0.44 16.39
N LYS A 179 -0.11 -1.43 16.23
CA LYS A 179 -0.03 -2.22 15.00
C LYS A 179 -1.34 -3.00 14.84
N GLY A 180 -1.90 -3.05 13.63
CA GLY A 180 -3.19 -3.68 13.42
C GLY A 180 -3.75 -3.47 12.02
N VAL A 181 -5.07 -3.61 11.90
CA VAL A 181 -5.84 -3.31 10.69
C VAL A 181 -6.90 -2.27 11.01
N VAL A 182 -6.88 -1.16 10.29
CA VAL A 182 -8.01 -0.23 10.26
C VAL A 182 -8.93 -0.57 9.10
N ARG A 183 -10.23 -0.44 9.34
CA ARG A 183 -11.30 -0.65 8.38
C ARG A 183 -12.09 0.62 8.19
N PHE A 184 -12.23 1.07 6.95
CA PHE A 184 -12.99 2.26 6.59
C PHE A 184 -14.15 1.90 5.66
N GLY A 185 -15.30 2.52 5.86
CA GLY A 185 -16.41 2.48 4.92
C GLY A 185 -17.18 3.79 4.96
N ALA A 186 -17.26 4.50 3.84
CA ALA A 186 -18.03 5.73 3.74
C ALA A 186 -19.27 5.47 2.89
N TYR A 187 -20.44 5.60 3.51
CA TYR A 187 -21.75 5.31 2.92
C TYR A 187 -22.55 6.58 2.66
N SER A 188 -23.41 6.54 1.65
CA SER A 188 -24.45 7.56 1.43
C SER A 188 -25.83 6.90 1.41
N ASP A 189 -26.77 7.48 2.13
CA ASP A 189 -28.20 7.13 2.07
C ASP A 189 -28.98 8.00 1.08
N ASP A 190 -28.31 8.99 0.47
CA ASP A 190 -28.90 9.91 -0.50
C ASP A 190 -28.46 9.56 -1.93
N PRO A 191 -29.37 9.07 -2.79
CA PRO A 191 -29.05 8.79 -4.19
C PRO A 191 -28.72 10.05 -5.02
N GLU A 192 -29.04 11.25 -4.54
CA GLU A 192 -28.66 12.53 -5.14
C GLU A 192 -27.45 13.19 -4.44
N GLY A 193 -27.10 12.75 -3.23
CA GLY A 193 -25.96 13.20 -2.42
C GLY A 193 -24.78 12.24 -2.50
N LEU A 194 -24.39 11.90 -3.73
CA LEU A 194 -23.24 11.04 -3.98
C LEU A 194 -21.94 11.80 -3.72
N PHE A 195 -20.95 11.06 -3.23
CA PHE A 195 -19.61 11.56 -2.97
C PHE A 195 -18.59 10.55 -3.48
N ASP A 196 -17.40 11.04 -3.77
CA ASP A 196 -16.19 10.22 -3.79
C ASP A 196 -15.47 10.40 -2.46
N TRP A 197 -14.62 9.44 -2.12
CA TRP A 197 -13.77 9.55 -0.96
C TRP A 197 -12.41 8.92 -1.22
N TYR A 198 -11.39 9.43 -0.56
CA TYR A 198 -10.02 9.00 -0.77
C TYR A 198 -9.23 9.05 0.53
N VAL A 199 -8.12 8.31 0.55
CA VAL A 199 -7.25 8.18 1.73
C VAL A 199 -5.82 8.58 1.38
N ARG A 200 -5.20 9.36 2.25
CA ARG A 200 -3.79 9.79 2.16
C ARG A 200 -3.03 9.48 3.45
N THR A 201 -1.71 9.34 3.39
CA THR A 201 -0.87 9.22 4.60
C THR A 201 -0.35 10.56 5.12
N SER A 202 -0.45 11.63 4.33
CA SER A 202 -0.31 13.02 4.80
C SER A 202 -1.54 13.83 4.43
N CYS A 203 -1.84 14.85 5.23
CA CYS A 203 -3.00 15.69 4.99
C CYS A 203 -2.79 16.69 3.83
N ASP A 204 -1.59 17.22 3.71
CA ASP A 204 -1.23 18.31 2.80
C ASP A 204 -0.43 17.86 1.57
N ASP A 205 0.02 16.61 1.55
CA ASP A 205 0.78 16.05 0.43
C ASP A 205 -0.09 15.14 -0.43
N ALA A 206 -0.52 15.65 -1.59
CA ALA A 206 -1.31 14.90 -2.56
C ALA A 206 -0.58 13.67 -3.13
N ALA A 207 0.76 13.62 -3.09
CA ALA A 207 1.53 12.47 -3.55
C ALA A 207 1.38 11.25 -2.62
N THR A 208 0.82 11.43 -1.43
CA THR A 208 0.58 10.36 -0.45
C THR A 208 -0.76 9.64 -0.61
N LEU A 209 -1.44 9.85 -1.74
CA LEU A 209 -2.69 9.19 -2.09
C LEU A 209 -2.52 7.66 -2.13
N LEU A 210 -3.28 6.96 -1.29
CA LEU A 210 -3.34 5.51 -1.27
C LEU A 210 -4.38 4.98 -2.26
N GLY A 211 -5.49 5.69 -2.44
CA GLY A 211 -6.54 5.32 -3.37
C GLY A 211 -7.80 6.15 -3.21
N CYS A 212 -8.68 6.03 -4.21
CA CYS A 212 -9.99 6.66 -4.25
C CYS A 212 -11.09 5.62 -4.43
N LEU A 213 -12.26 5.93 -3.90
CA LEU A 213 -13.42 5.07 -3.88
C LEU A 213 -14.68 5.93 -4.04
N GLN A 214 -15.74 5.32 -4.57
CA GLN A 214 -17.06 5.94 -4.55
C GLN A 214 -17.74 5.65 -3.21
N ALA A 215 -18.77 6.43 -2.88
CA ALA A 215 -19.64 6.13 -1.75
C ALA A 215 -20.15 4.67 -1.80
N PHE A 216 -20.00 3.96 -0.68
CA PHE A 216 -20.42 2.58 -0.54
C PHE A 216 -21.94 2.45 -0.41
N ALA A 217 -22.46 1.34 -0.92
CA ALA A 217 -23.80 0.86 -0.61
C ALA A 217 -23.79 0.00 0.66
N PRO A 218 -24.91 -0.08 1.39
CA PRO A 218 -25.02 -0.97 2.55
C PRO A 218 -24.70 -2.44 2.18
N GLY A 219 -23.67 -2.99 2.83
CA GLY A 219 -23.18 -4.35 2.58
C GLY A 219 -21.95 -4.45 1.68
N ASP A 220 -21.46 -3.33 1.14
CA ASP A 220 -20.16 -3.30 0.45
C ASP A 220 -19.01 -3.61 1.42
N PRO A 221 -17.94 -4.29 0.95
CA PRO A 221 -16.81 -4.63 1.79
C PRO A 221 -16.06 -3.37 2.23
N LEU A 222 -15.66 -3.33 3.50
CA LEU A 222 -14.83 -2.25 4.05
C LEU A 222 -13.44 -2.27 3.43
N VAL A 223 -12.83 -1.09 3.33
CA VAL A 223 -11.41 -0.96 3.00
C VAL A 223 -10.62 -1.42 4.21
N GLU A 224 -9.76 -2.42 4.04
CA GLU A 224 -8.84 -2.88 5.09
C GLU A 224 -7.42 -2.37 4.81
N LEU A 225 -6.83 -1.70 5.78
CA LEU A 225 -5.46 -1.20 5.70
C LEU A 225 -4.65 -1.70 6.90
N PRO A 226 -3.59 -2.49 6.69
CA PRO A 226 -2.60 -2.77 7.72
C PRO A 226 -1.89 -1.48 8.12
N VAL A 227 -1.70 -1.27 9.42
CA VAL A 227 -1.11 -0.06 9.99
C VAL A 227 -0.10 -0.39 11.08
N GLU A 228 0.89 0.48 11.25
CA GLU A 228 1.83 0.48 12.36
C GLU A 228 1.44 1.53 13.42
N ALA A 229 1.86 1.32 14.66
CA ALA A 229 1.50 2.21 15.77
C ALA A 229 2.00 3.66 15.53
N GLY A 230 1.08 4.61 15.60
CA GLY A 230 1.34 6.04 15.43
C GLY A 230 1.30 6.53 13.98
N GLU A 231 1.08 5.66 13.00
CA GLU A 231 0.83 6.09 11.61
C GLU A 231 -0.46 6.88 11.53
N SER A 232 -0.47 7.90 10.67
CA SER A 232 -1.62 8.79 10.46
C SER A 232 -2.16 8.61 9.05
N TYR A 233 -3.49 8.60 8.95
CA TYR A 233 -4.21 8.51 7.70
C TYR A 233 -5.28 9.59 7.67
N PHE A 234 -5.41 10.25 6.52
CA PHE A 234 -6.39 11.29 6.30
C PHE A 234 -7.41 10.80 5.30
N ILE A 235 -8.69 10.90 5.68
CA ILE A 235 -9.82 10.46 4.87
C ILE A 235 -10.56 11.71 4.43
N TYR A 236 -10.86 11.79 3.15
CA TYR A 236 -11.55 12.92 2.52
C TYR A 236 -12.85 12.41 1.96
N ILE A 237 -13.97 13.01 2.36
CA ILE A 237 -15.29 12.77 1.77
C ILE A 237 -15.67 14.00 0.97
N GLU A 238 -15.86 13.81 -0.32
CA GLU A 238 -15.86 14.85 -1.34
C GLU A 238 -17.17 14.85 -2.12
N ALA A 239 -17.88 15.98 -2.11
CA ALA A 239 -19.14 16.06 -2.85
C ALA A 239 -18.91 15.92 -4.37
N LEU A 240 -19.88 15.33 -5.09
CA LEU A 240 -19.83 15.20 -6.56
C LEU A 240 -20.61 16.30 -7.31
N SER A 241 -21.23 17.22 -6.58
CA SER A 241 -21.90 18.38 -7.15
C SER A 241 -21.88 19.56 -6.19
N GLU A 242 -22.37 20.73 -6.64
CA GLU A 242 -22.56 21.90 -5.76
C GLU A 242 -23.51 21.64 -4.58
N ALA A 243 -24.28 20.54 -4.60
CA ALA A 243 -25.07 20.11 -3.46
C ALA A 243 -24.18 19.40 -2.44
N ASP A 244 -24.33 19.78 -1.16
CA ASP A 244 -23.63 19.14 -0.06
C ASP A 244 -24.01 17.64 0.01
N ALA A 245 -23.01 16.77 0.18
CA ALA A 245 -23.22 15.33 0.31
C ALA A 245 -23.49 14.95 1.76
N SER A 246 -24.45 14.05 1.98
CA SER A 246 -24.67 13.39 3.28
C SER A 246 -23.79 12.14 3.34
N TYR A 247 -23.14 11.90 4.47
CA TYR A 247 -22.28 10.74 4.64
C TYR A 247 -22.46 10.07 5.99
N GLU A 248 -22.12 8.79 6.02
CA GLU A 248 -21.87 7.98 7.21
C GLU A 248 -20.51 7.29 7.02
N LEU A 249 -19.52 7.68 7.84
CA LEU A 249 -18.19 7.08 7.84
C LEU A 249 -18.09 6.10 9.01
N ASP A 250 -17.93 4.83 8.69
CA ASP A 250 -17.60 3.78 9.64
C ASP A 250 -16.09 3.57 9.71
N VAL A 251 -15.57 3.59 10.92
CA VAL A 251 -14.16 3.35 11.24
C VAL A 251 -14.08 2.27 12.30
N THR A 252 -13.38 1.18 12.01
CA THR A 252 -13.11 0.11 12.99
C THR A 252 -11.64 -0.21 12.98
N PHE A 253 -11.04 -0.42 14.15
CA PHE A 253 -9.65 -0.84 14.29
C PHE A 253 -9.60 -2.18 15.03
N VAL A 254 -8.79 -3.10 14.51
CA VAL A 254 -8.45 -4.37 15.16
C VAL A 254 -6.95 -4.38 15.40
N GLU A 255 -6.56 -4.44 16.67
CA GLU A 255 -5.15 -4.56 17.06
C GLU A 255 -4.61 -5.94 16.65
N GLN A 256 -3.37 -5.96 16.17
CA GLN A 256 -2.63 -7.19 15.89
C GLN A 256 -1.95 -7.65 17.19
N ILE A 257 -2.38 -8.79 17.74
CA ILE A 257 -1.91 -9.29 19.03
C ILE A 257 -1.49 -10.76 18.92
N CYS A 258 -0.18 -10.97 18.84
CA CYS A 258 0.37 -12.32 18.91
C CYS A 258 -0.06 -13.09 20.16
N GLY A 259 -0.56 -14.30 19.93
CA GLY A 259 -0.95 -15.25 20.94
C GLY A 259 -2.39 -15.09 21.43
N ASP A 260 -3.24 -14.36 20.70
CA ASP A 260 -4.66 -14.19 21.08
C ASP A 260 -5.61 -15.18 20.38
N GLY A 261 -5.09 -15.94 19.43
CA GLY A 261 -5.75 -16.98 18.65
C GLY A 261 -6.32 -16.51 17.32
N GLU A 262 -6.13 -15.25 16.94
CA GLU A 262 -6.70 -14.66 15.73
C GLU A 262 -5.61 -14.05 14.85
N ILE A 263 -5.53 -14.43 13.57
CA ILE A 263 -4.60 -13.81 12.63
C ILE A 263 -5.17 -12.46 12.17
N VAL A 264 -4.49 -11.37 12.53
CA VAL A 264 -4.87 -10.01 12.16
C VAL A 264 -3.74 -9.32 11.39
N GLY A 265 -4.11 -8.70 10.26
CA GLY A 265 -3.20 -7.83 9.51
C GLY A 265 -2.03 -8.58 8.88
N THR A 266 -0.85 -8.45 9.48
CA THR A 266 0.41 -8.98 8.92
C THR A 266 0.96 -10.17 9.70
N GLU A 267 0.19 -10.75 10.60
CA GLU A 267 0.58 -11.98 11.29
C GLU A 267 0.71 -13.13 10.31
N GLU A 268 1.83 -13.85 10.38
CA GLU A 268 2.00 -15.08 9.62
C GLU A 268 1.36 -16.27 10.34
N CYS A 269 1.22 -16.19 11.65
CA CYS A 269 0.61 -17.20 12.50
C CYS A 269 0.10 -16.58 13.80
N ASP A 270 -0.84 -17.29 14.44
CA ASP A 270 -1.21 -17.09 15.84
C ASP A 270 -1.62 -18.46 16.43
N ASP A 271 -1.05 -18.84 17.57
CA ASP A 271 -1.33 -20.12 18.22
C ASP A 271 -2.00 -19.98 19.61
N GLY A 272 -2.50 -18.78 19.91
CA GLY A 272 -3.28 -18.50 21.12
C GLY A 272 -2.46 -18.54 22.41
N ASN A 273 -1.13 -18.46 22.35
CA ASN A 273 -0.28 -18.53 23.52
C ASN A 273 0.96 -17.60 23.44
N THR A 274 1.79 -17.56 24.49
CA THR A 274 2.95 -16.61 24.58
C THR A 274 4.31 -17.32 24.71
N VAL A 275 4.36 -18.59 24.31
CA VAL A 275 5.56 -19.41 24.28
C VAL A 275 6.31 -19.09 22.99
N ASP A 276 7.59 -18.74 23.10
CA ASP A 276 8.35 -18.25 21.93
C ASP A 276 8.98 -19.38 21.10
N ASP A 277 9.12 -20.56 21.70
CA ASP A 277 9.86 -21.70 21.17
C ASP A 277 8.95 -22.82 20.67
N ASP A 278 7.71 -22.50 20.31
CA ASP A 278 6.77 -23.37 19.61
C ASP A 278 6.63 -22.97 18.13
N ALA A 279 5.51 -23.36 17.52
CA ALA A 279 5.24 -23.18 16.10
C ALA A 279 5.13 -21.71 15.68
N CYS A 280 4.66 -20.85 16.59
CA CYS A 280 4.43 -19.44 16.30
C CYS A 280 5.18 -18.57 17.31
N LYS A 281 6.21 -17.84 16.85
CA LYS A 281 6.99 -16.99 17.73
C LYS A 281 6.13 -15.85 18.26
N ASN A 282 6.51 -15.26 19.40
CA ASN A 282 5.85 -14.05 19.94
C ASN A 282 6.01 -12.80 19.05
N THR A 283 6.72 -12.93 17.92
CA THR A 283 6.82 -11.91 16.86
C THR A 283 5.87 -12.15 15.70
N CYS A 284 4.98 -13.14 15.80
CA CYS A 284 3.98 -13.58 14.80
C CYS A 284 4.61 -13.98 13.48
N VAL A 285 5.77 -14.61 13.62
CA VAL A 285 6.54 -15.18 12.53
C VAL A 285 6.61 -16.67 12.80
N VAL A 286 6.37 -17.44 11.75
CA VAL A 286 6.35 -18.89 11.85
C VAL A 286 7.74 -19.39 12.26
N ASN A 287 7.77 -20.34 13.18
CA ASN A 287 8.98 -21.05 13.53
C ASN A 287 9.22 -22.21 12.55
N ALA A 288 9.49 -21.89 11.29
CA ALA A 288 9.63 -22.87 10.23
C ALA A 288 10.65 -23.97 10.56
N GLU A 289 11.78 -23.63 11.19
CA GLU A 289 12.78 -24.62 11.60
C GLU A 289 12.22 -25.70 12.55
N LEU A 290 11.36 -25.30 13.51
CA LEU A 290 10.73 -26.22 14.44
C LEU A 290 9.71 -27.12 13.72
N LEU A 291 8.81 -26.52 12.93
CA LEU A 291 7.81 -27.28 12.19
C LEU A 291 8.44 -28.28 11.21
N CYS A 292 9.50 -27.86 10.53
CA CYS A 292 10.27 -28.72 9.63
C CYS A 292 11.03 -29.85 10.36
N ALA A 293 11.38 -29.65 11.64
CA ALA A 293 12.01 -30.68 12.47
C ALA A 293 10.98 -31.71 12.93
N ASP A 294 9.74 -31.29 13.18
CA ASP A 294 8.61 -32.13 13.61
C ASP A 294 7.87 -32.80 12.44
N ALA A 295 8.30 -32.56 11.20
CA ALA A 295 7.74 -33.18 10.00
C ALA A 295 7.61 -34.71 10.13
N VAL A 296 6.43 -35.23 9.81
CA VAL A 296 6.07 -36.64 9.93
C VAL A 296 6.83 -37.46 8.90
N VAL A 297 7.75 -38.32 9.35
CA VAL A 297 8.51 -39.20 8.44
C VAL A 297 7.58 -40.25 7.82
N LEU A 298 7.45 -40.23 6.50
CA LEU A 298 6.68 -41.23 5.76
C LEU A 298 7.43 -42.55 5.69
N THR A 299 6.88 -43.59 6.32
CA THR A 299 7.41 -44.96 6.28
C THR A 299 6.60 -45.90 5.40
N GLU A 300 5.39 -45.49 5.02
CA GLU A 300 4.45 -46.25 4.20
C GLU A 300 3.98 -45.39 3.02
N PRO A 301 3.58 -46.00 1.89
CA PRO A 301 3.15 -45.26 0.71
C PRO A 301 1.76 -44.63 0.84
N GLU A 302 1.02 -44.91 1.91
CA GLU A 302 -0.31 -44.35 2.17
C GLU A 302 -0.43 -44.07 3.68
N VAL A 303 -0.87 -42.86 4.03
CA VAL A 303 -1.10 -42.43 5.42
C VAL A 303 -2.37 -41.58 5.51
N THR A 304 -3.02 -41.61 6.67
CA THR A 304 -4.14 -40.70 6.98
C THR A 304 -3.64 -39.57 7.88
N GLY A 305 -4.01 -38.34 7.57
CA GLY A 305 -3.72 -37.14 8.36
C GLY A 305 -4.99 -36.34 8.67
N ASP A 306 -4.82 -35.28 9.45
CA ASP A 306 -5.86 -34.31 9.79
C ASP A 306 -5.22 -32.94 9.96
N SER A 307 -5.67 -31.95 9.19
CA SER A 307 -5.15 -30.59 9.23
C SER A 307 -5.78 -29.73 10.34
N SER A 308 -6.77 -30.24 11.08
CA SER A 308 -7.51 -29.47 12.10
C SER A 308 -6.65 -28.97 13.25
N ASP A 309 -5.61 -29.72 13.62
CA ASP A 309 -4.63 -29.34 14.65
C ASP A 309 -3.31 -28.85 14.02
N GLY A 310 -3.30 -28.66 12.69
CA GLY A 310 -2.16 -28.14 11.95
C GLY A 310 -1.90 -26.69 12.27
N THR A 311 -0.66 -26.26 12.11
CA THR A 311 -0.28 -24.84 12.22
C THR A 311 -0.73 -24.10 10.97
N GLN A 312 -0.74 -22.77 10.96
CA GLN A 312 -0.97 -21.93 9.76
C GLN A 312 0.37 -21.37 9.26
N GLY A 313 1.42 -22.18 9.36
CA GLY A 313 2.81 -21.75 9.30
C GLY A 313 3.42 -21.75 7.90
N PHE A 314 2.78 -22.41 6.94
CA PHE A 314 3.29 -22.48 5.59
C PHE A 314 2.20 -22.11 4.59
N THR A 315 2.63 -21.67 3.42
CA THR A 315 1.74 -21.38 2.29
C THR A 315 2.49 -21.71 1.01
N GLY A 316 1.86 -22.47 0.13
CA GLY A 316 2.37 -22.79 -1.20
C GLY A 316 2.22 -21.63 -2.19
N SER A 317 2.73 -21.79 -3.41
CA SER A 317 2.49 -20.82 -4.49
C SER A 317 1.03 -20.79 -4.98
N CYS A 318 0.26 -21.84 -4.66
CA CYS A 318 -1.13 -22.00 -5.05
C CYS A 318 -2.15 -21.84 -3.90
N GLY A 319 -1.73 -21.51 -2.68
CA GLY A 319 -2.63 -21.30 -1.53
C GLY A 319 -2.11 -21.96 -0.26
N GLY A 320 -3.01 -22.23 0.69
CA GLY A 320 -2.69 -22.85 1.98
C GLY A 320 -2.58 -21.80 3.09
N ALA A 321 -3.73 -21.37 3.61
CA ALA A 321 -3.81 -20.42 4.72
C ALA A 321 -4.56 -21.02 5.93
N GLY A 322 -4.86 -22.31 5.88
CA GLY A 322 -5.48 -23.07 6.95
C GLY A 322 -4.45 -23.87 7.73
N GLY A 323 -4.94 -24.85 8.50
CA GLY A 323 -4.06 -25.78 9.20
C GLY A 323 -3.25 -26.64 8.22
N GLU A 324 -1.99 -26.93 8.51
CA GLU A 324 -1.15 -27.81 7.69
C GLU A 324 -0.51 -28.98 8.44
N VAL A 325 -0.17 -30.04 7.69
CA VAL A 325 0.67 -31.14 8.16
C VAL A 325 1.86 -31.30 7.22
N VAL A 326 3.07 -31.24 7.77
CA VAL A 326 4.32 -31.44 7.03
C VAL A 326 4.77 -32.89 7.13
N TYR A 327 5.03 -33.52 5.99
CA TYR A 327 5.55 -34.87 5.86
C TYR A 327 6.94 -34.87 5.24
N ARG A 328 7.84 -35.73 5.73
CA ARG A 328 9.16 -35.94 5.14
C ARG A 328 9.21 -37.25 4.36
N TYR A 329 9.44 -37.17 3.06
CA TYR A 329 9.55 -38.30 2.16
C TYR A 329 11.00 -38.52 1.71
N THR A 330 11.53 -39.74 1.91
CA THR A 330 12.84 -40.13 1.37
C THR A 330 12.66 -41.18 0.26
N PRO A 331 12.89 -40.82 -1.01
CA PRO A 331 12.69 -41.72 -2.14
C PRO A 331 13.73 -42.83 -2.18
N SER A 332 13.31 -44.07 -2.45
CA SER A 332 14.22 -45.22 -2.60
C SER A 332 14.89 -45.30 -3.98
N ALA A 333 14.41 -44.54 -4.96
CA ALA A 333 14.91 -44.49 -6.33
C ALA A 333 14.72 -43.07 -6.90
N SER A 334 15.59 -42.68 -7.84
CA SER A 334 15.42 -41.42 -8.59
C SER A 334 14.41 -41.60 -9.72
N GLY A 335 13.62 -40.57 -9.98
CA GLY A 335 12.61 -40.54 -11.05
C GLY A 335 11.45 -39.62 -10.67
N ASP A 336 10.33 -39.72 -11.38
CA ASP A 336 9.15 -38.89 -11.12
C ASP A 336 8.21 -39.61 -10.15
N VAL A 337 7.94 -38.99 -8.99
CA VAL A 337 7.01 -39.50 -7.98
C VAL A 337 5.72 -38.70 -8.07
N THR A 338 4.57 -39.39 -8.04
CA THR A 338 3.27 -38.74 -7.93
C THR A 338 2.80 -38.79 -6.48
N ILE A 339 2.50 -37.62 -5.94
CA ILE A 339 2.02 -37.41 -4.58
C ILE A 339 0.57 -36.98 -4.72
N THR A 340 -0.32 -37.64 -4.00
CA THR A 340 -1.76 -37.36 -4.09
C THR A 340 -2.35 -37.25 -2.70
N ALA A 341 -2.99 -36.14 -2.39
CA ALA A 341 -3.73 -35.93 -1.15
C ALA A 341 -5.23 -35.92 -1.48
N THR A 342 -5.99 -36.80 -0.84
CA THR A 342 -7.44 -36.91 -1.01
C THR A 342 -8.11 -36.39 0.25
N PRO A 343 -8.80 -35.24 0.21
CA PRO A 343 -9.51 -34.71 1.37
C PRO A 343 -10.77 -35.53 1.66
N ASP A 344 -11.17 -35.61 2.94
CA ASP A 344 -12.50 -36.08 3.32
C ASP A 344 -13.57 -35.03 2.97
N VAL A 345 -14.85 -35.42 3.01
CA VAL A 345 -15.96 -34.54 2.64
C VAL A 345 -16.00 -33.30 3.54
N GLY A 346 -15.91 -32.12 2.92
CA GLY A 346 -15.98 -30.82 3.60
C GLY A 346 -14.62 -30.28 4.03
N THR A 347 -13.54 -30.91 3.59
CA THR A 347 -12.16 -30.41 3.74
C THR A 347 -11.67 -29.93 2.37
N ASP A 348 -11.01 -28.78 2.35
CA ASP A 348 -10.31 -28.25 1.18
C ASP A 348 -8.82 -28.21 1.48
N ILE A 349 -8.02 -28.82 0.61
CA ILE A 349 -6.58 -28.90 0.81
C ILE A 349 -5.84 -28.43 -0.43
N VAL A 350 -4.70 -27.81 -0.17
CA VAL A 350 -3.64 -27.45 -1.09
C VAL A 350 -2.49 -28.41 -0.85
N LEU A 351 -1.92 -28.95 -1.93
CA LEU A 351 -0.79 -29.88 -1.87
C LEU A 351 0.43 -29.27 -2.53
N TYR A 352 1.53 -29.19 -1.80
CA TYR A 352 2.82 -28.77 -2.37
C TYR A 352 3.99 -29.54 -1.78
N ALA A 353 5.13 -29.48 -2.47
CA ALA A 353 6.36 -30.10 -2.01
C ALA A 353 7.56 -29.17 -2.19
N ARG A 354 8.52 -29.25 -1.26
CA ARG A 354 9.75 -28.45 -1.25
C ARG A 354 10.98 -29.34 -1.11
N THR A 355 12.10 -28.89 -1.67
CA THR A 355 13.40 -29.55 -1.45
C THR A 355 14.02 -29.18 -0.11
N GLU A 356 13.72 -27.99 0.41
CA GLU A 356 14.09 -27.53 1.74
C GLU A 356 12.83 -26.98 2.43
N CYS A 357 12.34 -27.64 3.49
CA CYS A 357 11.05 -27.31 4.09
C CYS A 357 10.84 -25.81 4.43
N ALA A 358 11.84 -25.18 5.04
CA ALA A 358 11.75 -23.78 5.46
C ALA A 358 12.00 -22.77 4.32
N ASP A 359 12.52 -23.21 3.17
CA ASP A 359 12.77 -22.33 2.02
C ASP A 359 11.60 -22.40 1.04
N ARG A 360 10.80 -21.32 1.02
CA ARG A 360 9.66 -21.16 0.11
C ARG A 360 10.08 -21.21 -1.36
N ASP A 361 11.26 -20.70 -1.71
CA ASP A 361 11.73 -20.66 -3.10
C ASP A 361 12.13 -22.05 -3.61
N SER A 362 12.23 -23.04 -2.72
CA SER A 362 12.60 -24.42 -3.02
C SER A 362 11.41 -25.30 -3.42
N GLU A 363 10.23 -24.70 -3.63
CA GLU A 363 8.99 -25.37 -4.06
C GLU A 363 9.15 -26.06 -5.42
N LEU A 364 8.78 -27.34 -5.46
CA LEU A 364 8.88 -28.21 -6.62
C LEU A 364 7.61 -28.18 -7.48
N ALA A 365 6.46 -28.20 -6.81
CA ALA A 365 5.13 -28.21 -7.42
C ALA A 365 4.09 -27.87 -6.36
N CYS A 366 2.94 -27.38 -6.83
CA CYS A 366 1.78 -27.03 -6.04
C CYS A 366 0.52 -27.41 -6.82
N ALA A 367 -0.51 -27.91 -6.14
CA ALA A 367 -1.84 -28.18 -6.65
C ALA A 367 -2.92 -27.68 -5.67
N ASP A 368 -3.94 -27.07 -6.25
CA ASP A 368 -5.16 -26.58 -5.60
C ASP A 368 -6.32 -26.74 -6.61
N ASP A 369 -7.00 -27.87 -6.56
CA ASP A 369 -8.23 -28.17 -7.29
C ASP A 369 -9.45 -27.88 -6.39
N PRO A 370 -10.63 -27.57 -6.96
CA PRO A 370 -11.77 -27.07 -6.18
C PRO A 370 -12.40 -28.09 -5.21
N ILE A 371 -12.90 -27.59 -4.06
CA ILE A 371 -13.64 -28.27 -2.96
C ILE A 371 -14.64 -29.34 -3.43
N ASP A 372 -14.17 -30.56 -3.70
CA ASP A 372 -15.00 -31.75 -3.83
C ASP A 372 -14.12 -32.99 -3.57
N ALA A 373 -14.54 -33.85 -2.64
CA ALA A 373 -13.82 -35.06 -2.22
C ALA A 373 -13.57 -36.07 -3.37
N GLU A 374 -14.15 -35.84 -4.56
CA GLU A 374 -13.86 -36.57 -5.79
C GLU A 374 -12.65 -36.04 -6.59
N PHE A 375 -12.08 -34.90 -6.20
CA PHE A 375 -10.92 -34.26 -6.83
C PHE A 375 -9.76 -34.21 -5.84
N PRO A 376 -8.89 -35.23 -5.84
CA PRO A 376 -7.72 -35.20 -4.99
C PRO A 376 -6.66 -34.26 -5.56
N GLU A 377 -5.97 -33.55 -4.68
CA GLU A 377 -4.79 -32.80 -5.06
C GLU A 377 -3.67 -33.73 -5.48
N SER A 378 -3.06 -33.46 -6.62
CA SER A 378 -2.05 -34.34 -7.18
C SER A 378 -0.92 -33.57 -7.86
N ILE A 379 0.31 -33.81 -7.37
CA ILE A 379 1.54 -33.24 -7.94
C ILE A 379 2.46 -34.36 -8.39
N THR A 380 3.21 -34.13 -9.47
CA THR A 380 4.30 -35.00 -9.90
C THR A 380 5.62 -34.25 -9.79
N VAL A 381 6.56 -34.80 -9.02
CA VAL A 381 7.85 -34.16 -8.74
C VAL A 381 9.00 -35.09 -9.09
N ALA A 382 10.06 -34.52 -9.67
CA ALA A 382 11.29 -35.25 -9.94
C ALA A 382 12.11 -35.36 -8.66
N VAL A 383 12.46 -36.58 -8.25
CA VAL A 383 13.19 -36.86 -7.01
C VAL A 383 14.51 -37.58 -7.27
N THR A 384 15.44 -37.46 -6.32
CA THR A 384 16.72 -38.18 -6.33
C THR A 384 16.74 -39.17 -5.17
N ALA A 385 17.11 -40.43 -5.44
CA ALA A 385 17.23 -41.47 -4.43
C ALA A 385 18.02 -40.98 -3.20
N ASP A 386 17.54 -41.34 -2.01
CA ASP A 386 18.12 -41.01 -0.71
C ASP A 386 18.23 -39.49 -0.41
N THR A 387 17.60 -38.63 -1.23
CA THR A 387 17.52 -37.18 -0.98
C THR A 387 16.10 -36.84 -0.53
N PRO A 388 15.88 -36.45 0.74
CA PRO A 388 14.54 -36.18 1.25
C PRO A 388 13.94 -34.93 0.60
N ILE A 389 12.61 -34.94 0.49
CA ILE A 389 11.78 -33.76 0.22
C ILE A 389 10.74 -33.65 1.32
N ASP A 390 10.18 -32.45 1.48
CA ASP A 390 9.11 -32.18 2.42
C ASP A 390 7.82 -31.89 1.66
N ILE A 391 6.72 -32.51 2.10
CA ILE A 391 5.40 -32.49 1.47
C ILE A 391 4.45 -31.83 2.46
N PHE A 392 3.69 -30.86 1.99
CA PHE A 392 2.77 -30.07 2.78
C PHE A 392 1.36 -30.41 2.32
N VAL A 393 0.54 -30.89 3.25
CA VAL A 393 -0.90 -30.99 3.06
C VAL A 393 -1.52 -29.92 3.93
N ASP A 394 -2.04 -28.88 3.28
CA ASP A 394 -2.32 -27.58 3.88
C ASP A 394 -3.76 -27.22 3.54
N SER A 395 -4.58 -26.82 4.50
CA SER A 395 -5.96 -26.47 4.19
C SER A 395 -6.06 -25.12 3.48
N TYR A 396 -6.99 -24.99 2.52
CA TYR A 396 -7.11 -23.76 1.74
C TYR A 396 -7.29 -22.52 2.62
N GLY A 397 -8.17 -22.61 3.62
CA GLY A 397 -8.32 -21.62 4.67
C GLY A 397 -8.64 -22.23 6.06
N PRO A 398 -8.74 -21.39 7.10
CA PRO A 398 -8.96 -21.83 8.48
C PRO A 398 -10.28 -22.59 8.70
N GLY A 399 -11.26 -22.35 7.82
CA GLY A 399 -12.57 -23.00 7.86
C GLY A 399 -12.63 -24.35 7.14
N ASP A 400 -11.59 -24.71 6.38
CA ASP A 400 -11.58 -25.85 5.46
C ASP A 400 -10.73 -27.02 5.98
N VAL A 401 -10.39 -26.98 7.27
CA VAL A 401 -9.58 -28.00 7.95
C VAL A 401 -10.30 -29.34 8.09
N GLY A 402 -9.53 -30.42 8.11
CA GLY A 402 -10.07 -31.74 8.38
C GLY A 402 -9.20 -32.92 7.91
N PRO A 403 -9.78 -34.13 7.95
CA PRO A 403 -9.06 -35.36 7.62
C PRO A 403 -8.74 -35.47 6.12
N PHE A 404 -7.64 -36.16 5.81
CA PHE A 404 -7.25 -36.50 4.45
C PHE A 404 -6.46 -37.81 4.38
N THR A 405 -6.33 -38.36 3.18
CA THR A 405 -5.43 -39.49 2.87
C THR A 405 -4.33 -39.04 1.93
N LEU A 406 -3.07 -39.20 2.33
CA LEU A 406 -1.89 -38.91 1.51
C LEU A 406 -1.32 -40.22 0.94
N THR A 407 -1.18 -40.28 -0.39
CA THR A 407 -0.65 -41.42 -1.12
C THR A 407 0.57 -41.03 -1.95
N ILE A 408 1.61 -41.87 -1.94
CA ILE A 408 2.84 -41.71 -2.71
C ILE A 408 2.97 -42.85 -3.72
N ALA A 409 2.82 -42.54 -5.00
CA ALA A 409 3.11 -43.48 -6.08
C ALA A 409 4.62 -43.42 -6.41
N PRO A 410 5.37 -44.53 -6.22
CA PRO A 410 6.82 -44.54 -6.36
C PRO A 410 7.28 -44.28 -7.80
N ALA A 411 8.52 -43.81 -7.93
CA ALA A 411 9.12 -43.43 -9.20
C ALA A 411 9.11 -44.54 -10.26
N GLU A 412 8.63 -44.22 -11.47
CA GLU A 412 8.71 -45.09 -12.66
C GLU A 412 10.06 -45.03 -13.39
#